data_AF-A0A355F523-F1
#
_entry.id   AF-A0A355F523-F1
#
_cell.length_a   1.000
_cell.length_b   1.000
_cell.length_c   1.000
_cell.angle_alpha   90.00
_cell.angle_beta   90.00
_cell.angle_gamma   90.00
#
_symmetry.space_group_name_H-M   'P 1'
#
loop_
_entity.id
_entity.type
_entity.pdbx_description
1 polymer ?
#
loop_
_entity_poly.entity_id
_entity_poly.type
_entity_poly.pdbx_seq_one_letter_code
_entity_poly.pdbx_strand_id
1 'polypeptide(L)'
;ANFRDLSSAVTRMATLSPGGRITVEVVDEEIARLRAAWQEPVSGSDEVLADIVGPEGLAELDLFDRVQLAEAVRVCRASRSLAEAGRKLFAVSRQKKKSANDADRIRKYLASFGLDWATVGAAP
;
A
#
# COMPACT_ATOMS: atom_id res chain seq x y z
N ALA A 1 -7.17 14.39 -17.92
CA ALA A 1 -6.09 15.04 -17.15
C ALA A 1 -4.89 15.45 -18.02
N ASN A 2 -4.63 14.76 -19.14
CA ASN A 2 -3.38 14.85 -19.92
C ASN A 2 -2.95 16.26 -20.39
N PHE A 3 -3.85 17.07 -20.98
CA PHE A 3 -3.46 18.39 -21.51
C PHE A 3 -3.13 19.42 -20.42
N ARG A 4 -3.67 19.25 -19.21
CA ARG A 4 -3.41 20.16 -18.09
C ARG A 4 -2.02 19.95 -17.51
N ASP A 5 -1.61 18.69 -17.37
CA ASP A 5 -0.27 18.33 -16.91
C ASP A 5 0.79 18.76 -17.91
N LEU A 6 0.53 18.54 -19.22
CA LEU A 6 1.43 18.99 -20.28
C LEU A 6 1.61 20.52 -20.25
N SER A 7 0.51 21.29 -20.19
CA SER A 7 0.58 22.75 -20.11
C SER A 7 1.37 23.20 -18.88
N SER A 8 1.11 22.58 -17.73
CA SER A 8 1.82 22.88 -16.48
C SER A 8 3.31 22.55 -16.54
N ALA A 9 3.69 21.44 -17.18
CA ALA A 9 5.07 21.05 -17.40
C ALA A 9 5.79 22.04 -18.32
N VAL A 10 5.18 22.41 -19.44
CA VAL A 10 5.74 23.38 -20.40
C VAL A 10 5.92 24.75 -19.74
N THR A 11 4.94 25.26 -19.00
CA THR A 11 5.05 26.54 -18.29
C THR A 11 6.20 26.54 -17.28
N ARG A 12 6.37 25.43 -16.54
CA ARG A 12 7.43 25.30 -15.54
C ARG A 12 8.81 25.20 -16.18
N MET A 13 8.99 24.38 -17.22
CA MET A 13 10.24 24.32 -17.97
C MET A 13 10.59 25.69 -18.54
N ALA A 14 9.64 26.42 -19.13
CA ALA A 14 9.87 27.77 -19.65
C ALA A 14 10.28 28.76 -18.55
N THR A 15 9.69 28.66 -17.36
CA THR A 15 10.00 29.54 -16.22
C THR A 15 11.37 29.25 -15.59
N LEU A 16 11.74 27.97 -15.49
CA LEU A 16 12.96 27.52 -14.81
C LEU A 16 14.18 27.43 -15.74
N SER A 17 14.02 27.68 -17.04
CA SER A 17 15.10 27.63 -18.03
C SER A 17 16.03 28.84 -17.93
N PRO A 18 17.32 28.65 -17.58
CA PRO A 18 18.30 29.73 -17.60
C PRO A 18 18.48 30.26 -19.03
N GLY A 19 18.31 31.57 -19.23
CA GLY A 19 18.45 32.19 -20.55
C GLY A 19 17.27 31.97 -21.50
N GLY A 20 16.12 31.51 -21.00
CA GLY A 20 14.88 31.40 -21.79
C GLY A 20 14.86 30.29 -22.84
N ARG A 21 15.83 29.37 -22.80
CA ARG A 21 15.88 28.17 -23.64
C ARG A 21 15.74 26.93 -22.78
N ILE A 22 14.75 26.10 -23.11
CA ILE A 22 14.58 24.78 -22.49
C ILE A 22 15.73 23.89 -22.98
N THR A 23 16.65 23.59 -22.09
CA THR A 23 17.77 22.67 -22.35
C THR A 23 17.37 21.23 -22.02
N VAL A 24 18.21 20.26 -22.40
CA VAL A 24 17.97 18.84 -22.13
C VAL A 24 17.94 18.59 -20.62
N GLU A 25 18.80 19.26 -19.86
CA GLU A 25 18.88 19.14 -18.41
C GLU A 25 17.55 19.56 -17.74
N VAL A 26 16.93 20.65 -18.21
CA VAL A 26 15.61 21.10 -17.73
C VAL A 26 14.52 20.09 -18.04
N VAL A 27 14.60 19.44 -19.21
CA VAL A 27 13.66 18.38 -19.60
C VAL A 27 13.83 17.15 -18.70
N ASP A 28 15.07 16.74 -18.42
CA ASP A 28 15.35 15.58 -17.57
C ASP A 28 14.87 15.80 -16.12
N GLU A 29 15.07 16.99 -15.57
CA GLU A 29 14.52 17.38 -14.27
C GLU A 29 12.99 17.32 -14.24
N GLU A 30 12.34 17.77 -15.31
CA GLU A 30 10.89 17.75 -15.40
C GLU A 30 10.33 16.33 -15.58
N ILE A 31 11.03 15.46 -16.33
CA ILE A 31 10.70 14.03 -16.43
C ILE A 31 10.78 13.38 -15.06
N ALA A 32 11.83 13.64 -14.29
CA ALA A 32 11.98 13.10 -12.94
C ALA A 32 10.84 13.55 -12.01
N ARG A 33 10.47 14.84 -12.07
CA ARG A 33 9.34 15.39 -11.31
C ARG A 33 8.02 14.75 -11.69
N LEU A 34 7.71 14.64 -12.98
CA LEU A 34 6.48 14.03 -13.46
C LEU A 34 6.39 12.57 -13.05
N ARG A 35 7.49 11.82 -13.16
CA ARG A 35 7.56 10.45 -12.64
C ARG A 35 7.23 10.41 -11.14
N ALA A 36 7.81 11.28 -10.33
CA ALA A 36 7.53 11.33 -8.90
C ALA A 36 6.07 11.73 -8.59
N ALA A 37 5.48 12.63 -9.36
CA ALA A 37 4.09 13.07 -9.18
C ALA A 37 3.06 12.04 -9.68
N TRP A 38 3.43 11.23 -10.69
CA TRP A 38 2.60 10.16 -11.24
C TRP A 38 2.76 8.83 -10.52
N GLN A 39 3.83 8.64 -9.75
CA GLN A 39 3.87 7.57 -8.77
C GLN A 39 2.69 7.82 -7.83
N GLU A 40 1.71 6.90 -7.84
CA GLU A 40 0.72 6.89 -6.78
C GLU A 40 1.49 6.89 -5.46
N PRO A 41 1.17 7.77 -4.50
CA PRO A 41 1.78 7.68 -3.19
C PRO A 41 1.65 6.23 -2.76
N VAL A 42 2.77 5.57 -2.50
CA VAL A 42 2.80 4.19 -2.03
C VAL A 42 1.74 4.13 -0.95
N SER A 43 0.63 3.45 -1.24
CA SER A 43 -0.49 3.46 -0.32
C SER A 43 0.08 2.94 1.00
N GLY A 44 -0.31 3.50 2.15
CA GLY A 44 0.17 2.98 3.43
C GLY A 44 -0.11 1.49 3.61
N SER A 45 -0.94 0.87 2.74
CA SER A 45 -1.03 -0.59 2.58
C SER A 45 0.26 -1.22 2.06
N ASP A 46 0.84 -0.66 1.03
CA ASP A 46 1.97 -1.22 0.30
C ASP A 46 3.25 -1.08 1.14
N GLU A 47 3.40 -0.02 1.93
CA GLU A 47 4.46 0.09 2.94
C GLU A 47 4.36 -1.04 3.99
N VAL A 48 3.15 -1.29 4.52
CA VAL A 48 2.93 -2.33 5.53
C VAL A 48 3.21 -3.74 4.98
N LEU A 49 2.95 -3.95 3.69
CA LEU A 49 3.11 -5.24 3.02
C LEU A 49 4.52 -5.46 2.48
N ALA A 50 5.24 -4.41 2.07
CA ALA A 50 6.57 -4.51 1.50
C ALA A 50 7.55 -5.25 2.43
N ASP A 51 7.43 -5.04 3.73
CA ASP A 51 8.26 -5.70 4.74
C ASP A 51 7.99 -7.20 4.89
N ILE A 52 6.80 -7.67 4.52
CA ILE A 52 6.33 -9.04 4.80
C ILE A 52 6.37 -9.92 3.55
N VAL A 53 5.81 -9.43 2.44
CA VAL A 53 5.71 -10.19 1.18
C VAL A 53 6.74 -9.77 0.14
N GLY A 54 7.45 -8.66 0.38
CA GLY A 54 8.42 -8.11 -0.57
C GLY A 54 7.77 -7.50 -1.83
N PRO A 55 8.59 -6.87 -2.68
CA PRO A 55 8.11 -6.20 -3.89
C PRO A 55 7.55 -7.15 -4.95
N GLU A 56 8.11 -8.37 -5.07
CA GLU A 56 7.61 -9.39 -6.00
C GLU A 56 6.24 -9.93 -5.55
N GLY A 57 6.08 -10.25 -4.26
CA GLY A 57 4.80 -10.70 -3.72
C GLY A 57 3.72 -9.62 -3.80
N LEU A 58 4.07 -8.35 -3.58
CA LEU A 58 3.16 -7.22 -3.80
C LEU A 58 2.66 -7.15 -5.25
N ALA A 59 3.54 -7.35 -6.23
CA ALA A 59 3.17 -7.29 -7.65
C ALA A 59 2.17 -8.38 -8.07
N GLU A 60 2.15 -9.51 -7.37
CA GLU A 60 1.22 -10.62 -7.61
C GLU A 60 -0.13 -10.46 -6.89
N LEU A 61 -0.25 -9.49 -5.97
CA LEU A 61 -1.50 -9.23 -5.25
C LEU A 61 -2.40 -8.26 -5.99
N ASP A 62 -3.67 -8.63 -6.12
CA ASP A 62 -4.74 -7.73 -6.52
C ASP A 62 -4.85 -6.55 -5.56
N LEU A 63 -5.23 -5.37 -6.07
CA LEU A 63 -5.40 -4.16 -5.25
C LEU A 63 -6.36 -4.35 -4.07
N PHE A 64 -7.41 -5.16 -4.26
CA PHE A 64 -8.36 -5.48 -3.20
C PHE A 64 -7.73 -6.30 -2.07
N ASP A 65 -6.88 -7.26 -2.42
CA ASP A 65 -6.17 -8.09 -1.45
C ASP A 65 -5.10 -7.29 -0.72
N ARG A 66 -4.40 -6.37 -1.40
CA ARG A 66 -3.43 -5.47 -0.76
C ARG A 66 -4.06 -4.65 0.37
N VAL A 67 -5.22 -4.05 0.11
CA VAL A 67 -5.92 -3.22 1.10
C VAL A 67 -6.36 -4.05 2.31
N GLN A 68 -6.99 -5.21 2.06
CA GLN A 68 -7.47 -6.07 3.14
C GLN A 68 -6.34 -6.71 3.95
N LEU A 69 -5.29 -7.18 3.27
CA LEU A 69 -4.14 -7.82 3.90
C LEU A 69 -3.37 -6.81 4.75
N ALA A 70 -3.16 -5.60 4.25
CA ALA A 70 -2.52 -4.54 5.02
C ALA A 70 -3.29 -4.22 6.30
N GLU A 71 -4.62 -4.12 6.23
CA GLU A 71 -5.42 -3.86 7.43
C GLU A 71 -5.40 -5.05 8.40
N ALA A 72 -5.45 -6.27 7.88
CA ALA A 72 -5.31 -7.47 8.70
C ALA A 72 -3.96 -7.47 9.45
N VAL A 73 -2.86 -7.15 8.75
CA VAL A 73 -1.52 -7.03 9.33
C VAL A 73 -1.46 -5.94 10.41
N ARG A 74 -1.99 -4.74 10.14
CA ARG A 74 -2.02 -3.64 11.13
C ARG A 74 -2.73 -4.06 12.41
N VAL A 75 -3.93 -4.64 12.29
CA VAL A 75 -4.70 -5.07 13.45
C VAL A 75 -4.01 -6.21 14.19
N CYS A 76 -3.35 -7.13 13.47
CA CYS A 76 -2.56 -8.19 14.09
C CYS A 76 -1.38 -7.63 14.89
N ARG A 77 -0.58 -6.73 14.31
CA ARG A 77 0.54 -6.06 14.99
C ARG A 77 0.09 -5.24 16.21
N ALA A 78 -1.10 -4.63 16.15
CA ALA A 78 -1.68 -3.85 17.26
C ALA A 78 -2.41 -4.70 18.32
N SER A 79 -2.41 -6.03 18.21
CA SER A 79 -3.15 -6.93 19.09
C SER A 79 -2.22 -7.90 19.81
N ARG A 80 -2.57 -8.26 21.06
CA ARG A 80 -1.73 -9.15 21.89
C ARG A 80 -1.95 -10.62 21.58
N SER A 81 -2.97 -10.95 20.79
CA SER A 81 -3.30 -12.32 20.38
C SER A 81 -4.15 -12.35 19.11
N LEU A 82 -4.11 -13.48 18.40
CA LEU A 82 -4.98 -13.81 17.27
C LEU A 82 -6.48 -13.64 17.59
N ALA A 83 -6.90 -14.00 18.81
CA ALA A 83 -8.29 -13.89 19.23
C ALA A 83 -8.73 -12.43 19.43
N GLU A 84 -7.82 -11.56 19.89
CA GLU A 84 -8.08 -10.12 19.98
C GLU A 84 -8.17 -9.49 18.59
N ALA A 85 -7.20 -9.78 17.71
CA ALA A 85 -7.23 -9.31 16.32
C ALA A 85 -8.51 -9.76 15.60
N GLY A 86 -8.90 -11.02 15.79
CA GLY A 86 -10.14 -11.63 15.26
C GLY A 86 -11.38 -10.84 15.64
N ARG A 87 -11.52 -10.50 16.92
CA ARG A 87 -12.67 -9.76 17.41
C ARG A 87 -12.72 -8.33 16.86
N LYS A 88 -11.57 -7.69 16.65
CA LYS A 88 -11.49 -6.35 16.04
C LYS A 88 -11.87 -6.40 14.56
N LEU A 89 -11.25 -7.26 13.77
CA LEU A 89 -11.48 -7.37 12.31
C LEU A 89 -12.90 -7.84 11.97
N PHE A 90 -13.48 -8.72 12.80
CA PHE A 90 -14.79 -9.32 12.53
C PHE A 90 -15.90 -8.80 13.46
N ALA A 91 -15.73 -7.63 14.08
CA ALA A 91 -16.61 -7.08 15.13
C ALA A 91 -18.11 -7.10 14.81
N VAL A 92 -18.48 -6.88 13.54
CA VAL A 92 -19.88 -6.90 13.07
C VAL A 92 -20.31 -8.32 12.67
N SER A 93 -19.54 -9.01 11.82
CA SER A 93 -19.91 -10.33 11.29
C SER A 93 -20.03 -11.40 12.39
N ARG A 94 -19.25 -11.28 13.46
CA ARG A 94 -19.26 -12.22 14.58
C ARG A 94 -20.58 -12.21 15.37
N GLN A 95 -21.28 -11.08 15.41
CA GLN A 95 -22.56 -10.96 16.13
C GLN A 95 -23.68 -11.79 15.48
N LYS A 96 -23.54 -12.07 14.18
CA LYS A 96 -24.50 -12.86 13.40
C LYS A 96 -24.19 -14.36 13.41
N LYS A 97 -23.09 -14.81 14.04
CA LYS A 97 -22.68 -16.22 14.05
C LYS A 97 -22.99 -16.89 15.39
N LYS A 98 -23.51 -18.12 15.31
CA LYS A 98 -23.81 -18.98 16.48
C LYS A 98 -22.55 -19.38 17.28
N SER A 99 -21.41 -19.49 16.59
CA SER A 99 -20.08 -19.66 17.18
C SER A 99 -19.09 -18.79 16.41
N ALA A 100 -18.37 -17.93 17.12
CA ALA A 100 -17.40 -17.00 16.55
C ALA A 100 -15.98 -17.55 16.75
N ASN A 101 -15.50 -18.36 15.80
CA ASN A 101 -14.10 -18.78 15.75
C ASN A 101 -13.26 -17.76 14.94
N ASP A 102 -13.19 -16.54 15.45
CA ASP A 102 -12.57 -15.40 14.75
C ASP A 102 -11.05 -15.59 14.58
N ALA A 103 -10.39 -16.27 15.53
CA ALA A 103 -8.97 -16.58 15.45
C ALA A 103 -8.64 -17.54 14.29
N ASP A 104 -9.46 -18.57 14.08
CA ASP A 104 -9.28 -19.49 12.95
C ASP A 104 -9.52 -18.83 11.60
N ARG A 105 -10.49 -17.90 11.55
CA ARG A 105 -10.77 -17.12 10.33
C ARG A 105 -9.58 -16.27 9.91
N ILE A 106 -8.94 -15.55 10.85
CA ILE A 106 -7.72 -14.79 10.54
C ILE A 106 -6.60 -15.73 10.14
N ARG A 107 -6.40 -16.84 10.88
CA ARG A 107 -5.33 -17.79 10.57
C ARG A 107 -5.44 -18.31 9.14
N LYS A 108 -6.64 -18.72 8.72
CA LYS A 108 -6.90 -19.19 7.34
C LYS A 108 -6.70 -18.08 6.31
N TYR A 109 -7.10 -16.86 6.63
CA TYR A 109 -6.91 -15.69 5.77
C TYR A 109 -5.43 -15.36 5.58
N LEU A 110 -4.61 -15.34 6.64
CA LEU A 110 -3.17 -15.10 6.50
C LEU A 110 -2.49 -16.23 5.72
N ALA A 111 -2.90 -17.48 5.96
CA ALA A 111 -2.33 -18.65 5.29
C ALA A 111 -2.57 -18.66 3.77
N SER A 112 -3.64 -18.02 3.25
CA SER A 112 -3.83 -17.91 1.79
C SER A 112 -2.78 -17.05 1.11
N PHE A 113 -2.05 -16.24 1.87
CA PHE A 113 -0.91 -15.44 1.42
C PHE A 113 0.43 -16.03 1.86
N GLY A 114 0.45 -17.27 2.38
CA GLY A 114 1.66 -17.90 2.92
C GLY A 114 2.15 -17.30 4.24
N LEU A 115 1.29 -16.52 4.92
CA LEU A 115 1.64 -15.82 6.17
C LEU A 115 1.07 -16.53 7.39
N ASP A 116 1.74 -16.35 8.53
CA ASP A 116 1.24 -16.75 9.83
C ASP A 116 1.36 -15.60 10.85
N TRP A 117 0.81 -15.83 12.05
CA TRP A 117 0.82 -14.84 13.12
C TRP A 117 2.23 -14.44 13.58
N ALA A 118 3.18 -15.38 13.56
CA ALA A 118 4.56 -15.10 13.96
C ALA A 118 5.24 -14.20 12.91
N THR A 119 5.06 -14.51 11.62
CA THR A 119 5.61 -13.72 10.51
C THR A 119 5.01 -12.31 10.44
N VAL A 120 3.72 -12.17 10.74
CA VAL A 120 3.05 -10.85 10.76
C VAL A 120 3.40 -10.02 12.00
N GLY A 121 3.54 -10.70 13.16
CA GLY A 121 3.81 -10.08 14.46
C GLY A 121 5.28 -9.72 14.68
N ALA A 122 6.20 -10.33 13.92
CA ALA A 122 7.58 -9.88 13.83
C ALA A 122 7.60 -8.53 13.09
N ALA A 123 7.50 -7.43 13.83
CA ALA A 123 8.03 -6.16 13.35
C ALA A 123 9.57 -6.27 13.40
N PRO A 124 10.31 -5.70 12.43
CA PRO A 124 11.74 -5.47 12.60
C PRO A 124 12.04 -4.56 13.81
#